data_AF-A0A7C4C8M6-F1
#
_entry.id   AF-A0A7C4C8M6-F1
#
_cell.length_a   1.000
_cell.length_b   1.000
_cell.length_c   1.000
_cell.angle_alpha   90.00
_cell.angle_beta   90.00
_cell.angle_gamma   90.00
#
_symmetry.space_group_name_H-M   'P 1'
#
loop_
_entity.id
_entity.type
_entity.pdbx_description
1 polymer ?
#
loop_
_entity_poly.entity_id
_entity_poly.type
_entity_poly.pdbx_seq_one_letter_code
_entity_poly.pdbx_strand_id
1 'polypeptide(L)'
;MKAALRTQPELAAQLREDAARTPQEYIDRLNDAPLTSFTGGGPSPVNNELLKAEALMDIGSYTEAAERYAEAARLDPVNPLPLIGRGHALLAAGFYRSAAEALLCGLDRYPDLARFRMDLTALMGSGEVIDMRRADIAKQLAQRESPELRFLLGYLEYHTGDTARGLENLTRAATDPRATSVMGRYVDVLRARGGAPPLKEQP
;
A
#
# COMPACT_ATOMS: atom_id res chain seq x y z
N MET A 1 26.48 8.71 -27.75
CA MET A 1 25.19 9.43 -27.53
C MET A 1 24.52 9.89 -28.83
N LYS A 2 25.13 10.74 -29.67
CA LYS A 2 24.47 11.23 -30.92
C LYS A 2 24.12 10.12 -31.94
N ALA A 3 24.87 9.02 -31.99
CA ALA A 3 24.57 7.89 -32.88
C ALA A 3 23.41 6.99 -32.39
N ALA A 4 23.19 6.90 -31.07
CA ALA A 4 22.16 6.05 -30.46
C ALA A 4 20.73 6.65 -30.55
N LEU A 5 20.63 7.99 -30.52
CA LEU A 5 19.36 8.71 -30.68
C LEU A 5 18.81 8.70 -32.12
N ARG A 6 19.62 8.27 -33.09
CA ARG A 6 19.25 8.22 -34.52
C ARG A 6 18.53 6.92 -34.89
N THR A 7 18.76 5.86 -34.12
CA THR A 7 18.22 4.51 -34.34
C THR A 7 17.00 4.20 -33.48
N GLN A 8 16.66 5.06 -32.52
CA GLN A 8 15.50 4.91 -31.63
C GLN A 8 14.77 6.26 -31.50
N PRO A 9 13.92 6.61 -32.49
CA PRO A 9 13.19 7.88 -32.49
C PRO A 9 12.23 8.00 -31.30
N GLU A 10 11.69 6.88 -30.82
CA GLU A 10 10.80 6.84 -29.64
C GLU A 10 11.53 7.17 -28.34
N LEU A 11 12.73 6.61 -28.13
CA LEU A 11 13.58 6.96 -26.99
C LEU A 11 14.00 8.43 -27.05
N ALA A 12 14.29 8.95 -28.24
CA ALA A 12 14.63 10.36 -28.44
C ALA A 12 13.42 11.30 -28.28
N ALA A 13 12.19 10.81 -28.45
CA ALA A 13 10.97 11.54 -28.18
C ALA A 13 10.67 11.54 -26.67
N GLN A 14 10.74 10.39 -26.01
CA GLN A 14 10.60 10.24 -24.56
C GLN A 14 11.62 11.10 -23.80
N LEU A 15 12.90 11.06 -24.19
CA LEU A 15 13.94 11.87 -23.56
C LEU A 15 13.73 13.38 -23.77
N ARG A 16 13.12 13.79 -24.88
CA ARG A 16 12.77 15.21 -25.11
C ARG A 16 11.55 15.63 -24.31
N GLU A 17 10.57 14.76 -24.20
CA GLU A 17 9.37 14.97 -23.40
C GLU A 17 9.74 15.03 -21.91
N ASP A 18 10.58 14.11 -21.44
CA ASP A 18 11.13 14.10 -20.09
C ASP A 18 11.99 15.34 -19.79
N ALA A 19 12.76 15.82 -20.77
CA ALA A 19 13.57 17.04 -20.64
C ALA A 19 12.77 18.34 -20.75
N ALA A 20 11.54 18.29 -21.28
CA ALA A 20 10.63 19.43 -21.39
C ALA A 20 9.76 19.62 -20.14
N ARG A 21 9.69 18.62 -19.25
CA ARG A 21 8.90 18.70 -18.01
C ARG A 21 9.54 19.65 -17.01
N THR A 22 8.69 20.41 -16.32
CA THR A 22 9.11 21.29 -15.25
C THR A 22 9.48 20.48 -13.99
N PRO A 23 10.35 21.02 -13.12
CA PRO A 23 10.60 20.43 -11.81
C PRO A 23 9.31 20.22 -11.00
N GLN A 24 8.31 21.11 -11.16
CA GLN A 24 7.02 20.99 -10.48
C GLN A 24 6.22 19.78 -10.99
N GLU A 25 6.12 19.58 -12.30
CA GLU A 25 5.45 18.39 -12.87
C GLU A 25 6.17 17.09 -12.47
N TYR A 26 7.49 17.13 -12.33
CA TYR A 26 8.27 16.00 -11.82
C TYR A 26 7.94 15.72 -10.34
N ILE A 27 7.89 16.76 -9.50
CA ILE A 27 7.52 16.66 -8.08
C ILE A 27 6.07 16.18 -7.92
N ASP A 28 5.14 16.71 -8.70
CA ASP A 28 3.73 16.31 -8.66
C ASP A 28 3.56 14.85 -9.07
N ARG A 29 4.30 14.39 -10.09
CA ARG A 29 4.31 12.97 -10.47
C ARG A 29 4.92 12.08 -9.40
N LEU A 30 5.99 12.53 -8.73
CA LEU A 30 6.56 11.80 -7.59
C LEU A 30 5.56 11.74 -6.43
N ASN A 31 4.78 12.80 -6.21
CA ASN A 31 3.75 12.85 -5.18
C ASN A 31 2.53 11.98 -5.52
N ASP A 32 2.21 11.78 -6.80
CA ASP A 32 1.10 10.93 -7.26
C ASP A 32 1.52 9.46 -7.52
N ALA A 33 2.83 9.17 -7.52
CA ALA A 33 3.33 7.83 -7.68
C ALA A 33 2.89 6.92 -6.51
N PRO A 34 2.46 5.67 -6.77
CA PRO A 34 2.18 4.74 -5.71
C PRO A 34 3.44 4.39 -4.92
N LEU A 35 3.30 4.23 -3.61
CA LEU A 35 4.30 3.63 -2.76
C LEU A 35 4.54 2.18 -3.22
N THR A 36 5.78 1.88 -3.58
CA THR A 36 6.25 0.56 -3.97
C THR A 36 7.27 -0.02 -2.98
N SER A 37 7.74 0.79 -2.02
CA SER A 37 8.67 0.42 -0.95
C SER A 37 8.40 1.29 0.27
N PHE A 38 8.74 0.78 1.45
CA PHE A 38 8.72 1.49 2.73
C PHE A 38 10.09 1.98 3.17
N THR A 39 11.14 1.69 2.40
CA THR A 39 12.50 2.11 2.71
C THR A 39 12.69 3.61 2.44
N GLY A 40 13.31 4.30 3.40
CA GLY A 40 13.65 5.71 3.26
C GLY A 40 14.97 5.95 2.52
N GLY A 41 15.28 7.21 2.23
CA GLY A 41 16.58 7.60 1.68
C GLY A 41 17.71 7.49 2.70
N GLY A 42 18.61 6.51 2.51
CA GLY A 42 19.87 6.40 3.25
C GLY A 42 19.94 5.21 4.23
N PRO A 43 21.15 4.82 4.68
CA PRO A 43 21.32 3.69 5.58
C PRO A 43 20.86 4.03 7.00
N SER A 44 19.99 3.19 7.56
CA SER A 44 19.59 3.24 8.97
C SER A 44 19.27 1.81 9.46
N PRO A 45 19.34 1.53 10.77
CA PRO A 45 18.94 0.22 11.30
C PRO A 45 17.52 -0.18 10.88
N VAL A 46 16.58 0.76 10.87
CA VAL A 46 15.20 0.54 10.42
C VAL A 46 15.17 0.21 8.93
N ASN A 47 15.85 0.99 8.08
CA ASN A 47 15.91 0.72 6.64
C ASN A 47 16.57 -0.62 6.32
N ASN A 48 17.56 -1.05 7.10
CA ASN A 48 18.18 -2.35 6.92
C ASN A 48 17.18 -3.49 7.16
N GLU A 49 16.34 -3.39 8.18
CA GLU A 49 15.31 -4.39 8.45
C GLU A 49 14.15 -4.32 7.45
N LEU A 50 13.76 -3.12 7.00
CA LEU A 50 12.78 -2.95 5.92
C LEU A 50 13.26 -3.55 4.60
N LEU A 51 14.51 -3.29 4.19
CA LEU A 51 15.10 -3.87 2.97
C LEU A 51 15.13 -5.41 3.01
N LYS A 52 15.50 -5.98 4.17
CA LYS A 52 15.45 -7.44 4.35
C LYS A 52 14.01 -7.96 4.26
N ALA A 53 13.06 -7.25 4.86
CA ALA A 53 11.65 -7.64 4.82
C ALA A 53 11.12 -7.63 3.38
N GLU A 54 11.37 -6.57 2.63
CA GLU A 54 10.97 -6.43 1.22
C GLU A 54 11.60 -7.53 0.35
N ALA A 55 12.90 -7.81 0.51
CA ALA A 55 13.55 -8.92 -0.20
C ALA A 55 12.93 -10.29 0.15
N LEU A 56 12.50 -10.49 1.40
CA LEU A 56 11.79 -11.71 1.81
C LEU A 56 10.37 -11.78 1.24
N MET A 57 9.69 -10.63 1.08
CA MET A 57 8.39 -10.57 0.37
C MET A 57 8.56 -11.02 -1.08
N ASP A 58 9.58 -10.51 -1.78
CA ASP A 58 9.83 -10.81 -3.19
C ASP A 58 10.07 -12.30 -3.47
N ILE A 59 10.70 -13.02 -2.52
CA ILE A 59 10.94 -14.47 -2.65
C ILE A 59 9.82 -15.34 -2.03
N GLY A 60 8.76 -14.71 -1.51
CA GLY A 60 7.61 -15.41 -0.92
C GLY A 60 7.79 -15.91 0.52
N SER A 61 8.87 -15.52 1.20
CA SER A 61 9.15 -15.85 2.62
C SER A 61 8.38 -14.91 3.57
N TYR A 62 7.05 -14.92 3.46
CA TYR A 62 6.19 -13.93 4.12
C TYR A 62 6.24 -13.94 5.65
N THR A 63 6.41 -15.11 6.29
CA THR A 63 6.54 -15.18 7.75
C THR A 63 7.83 -14.54 8.26
N GLU A 64 8.94 -14.79 7.58
CA GLU A 64 10.24 -14.19 7.92
C GLU A 64 10.21 -12.68 7.63
N ALA A 65 9.56 -12.26 6.53
CA ALA A 65 9.35 -10.84 6.24
C ALA A 65 8.58 -10.15 7.38
N ALA A 66 7.53 -10.78 7.91
CA ALA A 66 6.77 -10.26 9.04
C ALA A 66 7.62 -10.10 10.32
N GLU A 67 8.60 -10.97 10.55
CA GLU A 67 9.56 -10.83 11.65
C GLU A 67 10.52 -9.66 11.44
N ARG A 68 11.04 -9.47 10.22
CA ARG A 68 11.91 -8.33 9.89
C ARG A 68 11.16 -7.00 10.06
N TYR A 69 9.91 -6.94 9.60
CA TYR A 69 9.06 -5.77 9.85
C TYR A 69 8.78 -5.55 11.34
N ALA A 70 8.61 -6.61 12.13
CA ALA A 70 8.45 -6.48 13.58
C ALA A 70 9.72 -5.92 14.25
N GLU A 71 10.90 -6.33 13.79
CA GLU A 71 12.16 -5.78 14.27
C GLU A 71 12.33 -4.31 13.87
N ALA A 72 11.98 -3.94 12.64
CA ALA A 72 11.94 -2.54 12.20
C ALA A 72 11.01 -1.69 13.08
N ALA A 73 9.83 -2.22 13.44
CA ALA A 73 8.89 -1.56 14.35
C ALA A 73 9.44 -1.41 15.80
N ARG A 74 10.31 -2.33 16.23
CA ARG A 74 10.98 -2.26 17.54
C ARG A 74 12.07 -1.18 17.56
N LEU A 75 12.80 -1.04 16.45
CA LEU A 75 13.85 -0.04 16.28
C LEU A 75 13.29 1.39 16.18
N ASP A 76 12.11 1.54 15.56
CA ASP A 76 11.39 2.82 15.47
C ASP A 76 9.90 2.62 15.77
N PRO A 77 9.50 2.71 17.05
CA PRO A 77 8.13 2.51 17.47
C PRO A 77 7.15 3.57 16.98
N VAL A 78 7.61 4.74 16.52
CA VAL A 78 6.72 5.82 16.04
C VAL A 78 6.48 5.76 14.53
N ASN A 79 7.32 5.02 13.81
CA ASN A 79 7.14 4.82 12.38
C ASN A 79 5.97 3.84 12.10
N PRO A 80 4.95 4.24 11.33
CA PRO A 80 3.83 3.37 10.97
C PRO A 80 4.20 2.33 9.91
N LEU A 81 5.18 2.59 9.05
CA LEU A 81 5.45 1.79 7.84
C LEU A 81 5.84 0.34 8.16
N PRO A 82 6.67 0.03 9.18
CA PRO A 82 6.91 -1.34 9.59
C PRO A 82 5.65 -2.12 9.97
N LEU A 83 4.66 -1.47 10.61
CA LEU A 83 3.40 -2.12 10.96
C LEU A 83 2.56 -2.44 9.71
N ILE A 84 2.57 -1.53 8.74
CA ILE A 84 1.88 -1.72 7.46
C ILE A 84 2.51 -2.85 6.67
N GLY A 85 3.84 -2.84 6.51
CA GLY A 85 4.59 -3.91 5.86
C GLY A 85 4.40 -5.26 6.56
N ARG A 86 4.41 -5.29 7.90
CA ARG A 86 4.09 -6.50 8.67
C ARG A 86 2.67 -7.00 8.36
N GLY A 87 1.71 -6.08 8.26
CA GLY A 87 0.34 -6.38 7.86
C GLY A 87 0.25 -7.03 6.48
N HIS A 88 0.98 -6.50 5.50
CA HIS A 88 1.08 -7.07 4.14
C HIS A 88 1.72 -8.46 4.15
N ALA A 89 2.81 -8.64 4.88
CA ALA A 89 3.49 -9.93 5.03
C ALA A 89 2.56 -10.99 5.66
N LEU A 90 1.89 -10.65 6.75
CA LEU A 90 0.93 -11.54 7.41
C LEU A 90 -0.28 -11.85 6.52
N LEU A 91 -0.74 -10.87 5.73
CA LEU A 91 -1.82 -11.07 4.78
C LEU A 91 -1.42 -12.04 3.67
N ALA A 92 -0.22 -11.87 3.09
CA ALA A 92 0.34 -12.78 2.09
C ALA A 92 0.52 -14.20 2.64
N ALA A 93 0.92 -14.33 3.91
CA ALA A 93 1.02 -15.60 4.62
C ALA A 93 -0.33 -16.24 5.00
N GLY A 94 -1.44 -15.51 4.90
CA GLY A 94 -2.79 -16.01 5.28
C GLY A 94 -3.14 -15.85 6.76
N PHE A 95 -2.34 -15.13 7.54
CA PHE A 95 -2.60 -14.85 8.96
C PHE A 95 -3.51 -13.63 9.12
N TYR A 96 -4.77 -13.74 8.67
CA TYR A 96 -5.67 -12.60 8.50
C TYR A 96 -5.94 -11.79 9.78
N ARG A 97 -6.15 -12.43 10.93
CA ARG A 97 -6.38 -11.71 12.19
C ARG A 97 -5.21 -10.78 12.52
N SER A 98 -4.00 -11.33 12.50
CA SER A 98 -2.77 -10.58 12.79
C SER A 98 -2.46 -9.54 11.72
N ALA A 99 -2.81 -9.81 10.47
CA ALA A 99 -2.68 -8.86 9.37
C ALA A 99 -3.58 -7.63 9.57
N ALA A 100 -4.86 -7.83 9.88
CA ALA A 100 -5.79 -6.74 10.15
C ALA A 100 -5.33 -5.91 11.36
N GLU A 101 -4.91 -6.57 12.44
CA GLU A 101 -4.38 -5.89 13.63
C GLU A 101 -3.16 -5.01 13.28
N ALA A 102 -2.18 -5.55 12.57
CA ALA A 102 -0.98 -4.80 12.18
C ALA A 102 -1.30 -3.60 11.28
N LEU A 103 -2.15 -3.79 10.27
CA LEU A 103 -2.59 -2.71 9.37
C LEU A 103 -3.34 -1.61 10.13
N LEU A 104 -4.30 -1.99 10.97
CA LEU A 104 -5.09 -1.01 11.72
C LEU A 104 -4.23 -0.26 12.74
N CYS A 105 -3.28 -0.91 13.41
CA CYS A 105 -2.32 -0.23 14.27
C CYS A 105 -1.44 0.77 13.50
N GLY A 106 -0.96 0.40 12.30
CA GLY A 106 -0.19 1.31 11.46
C GLY A 106 -1.01 2.52 10.98
N LEU A 107 -2.25 2.28 10.54
CA LEU A 107 -3.18 3.32 10.10
C LEU A 107 -3.64 4.22 11.25
N ASP A 108 -3.75 3.70 12.47
CA ASP A 108 -4.06 4.52 13.64
C ASP A 108 -2.90 5.46 14.00
N ARG A 109 -1.66 4.97 13.85
CA ARG A 109 -0.44 5.75 14.11
C ARG A 109 -0.23 6.87 13.09
N TYR A 110 -0.58 6.63 11.82
CA TYR A 110 -0.51 7.64 10.77
C TYR A 110 -1.72 7.54 9.82
N PRO A 111 -2.86 8.15 10.19
CA PRO A 111 -4.09 8.08 9.40
C PRO A 111 -3.95 8.62 7.98
N ASP A 112 -3.07 9.61 7.81
CA ASP A 112 -2.80 10.25 6.53
C ASP A 112 -2.06 9.35 5.53
N LEU A 113 -1.54 8.19 5.98
CA LEU A 113 -0.97 7.19 5.08
C LEU A 113 -1.98 6.75 4.01
N ALA A 114 -3.27 6.72 4.35
CA ALA A 114 -4.35 6.36 3.45
C ALA A 114 -4.48 7.30 2.23
N ARG A 115 -3.92 8.51 2.30
CA ARG A 115 -3.87 9.43 1.16
C ARG A 115 -2.91 8.94 0.09
N PHE A 116 -1.84 8.25 0.46
CA PHE A 116 -0.89 7.72 -0.51
C PHE A 116 -1.48 6.52 -1.25
N ARG A 117 -1.22 6.46 -2.55
CA ARG A 117 -1.44 5.24 -3.33
C ARG A 117 -0.42 4.20 -2.89
N MET A 118 -0.83 2.94 -2.84
CA MET A 118 0.08 1.81 -2.62
C MET A 118 -0.05 0.86 -3.80
N ASP A 119 1.08 0.41 -4.32
CA ASP A 119 1.12 -0.70 -5.26
C ASP A 119 1.30 -1.98 -4.46
N LEU A 120 0.19 -2.66 -4.17
CA LEU A 120 0.25 -3.90 -3.40
C LEU A 120 0.94 -5.02 -4.17
N THR A 121 0.95 -5.00 -5.51
CA THR A 121 1.65 -6.03 -6.28
C THR A 121 3.15 -5.93 -6.03
N ALA A 122 3.68 -4.69 -6.02
CA ALA A 122 5.07 -4.45 -5.65
C ALA A 122 5.34 -4.77 -4.17
N LEU A 123 4.52 -4.25 -3.25
CA LEU A 123 4.74 -4.39 -1.80
C LEU A 123 4.55 -5.82 -1.28
N MET A 124 3.71 -6.63 -1.93
CA MET A 124 3.44 -8.01 -1.55
C MET A 124 4.20 -9.04 -2.40
N GLY A 125 4.98 -8.60 -3.38
CA GLY A 125 5.81 -9.43 -4.26
C GLY A 125 5.05 -10.28 -5.30
N SER A 126 3.73 -10.44 -5.17
CA SER A 126 2.96 -11.30 -6.08
C SER A 126 1.47 -10.95 -6.17
N GLY A 127 1.01 -10.64 -7.38
CA GLY A 127 -0.42 -10.47 -7.69
C GLY A 127 -1.23 -11.76 -7.53
N GLU A 128 -0.64 -12.92 -7.85
CA GLU A 128 -1.30 -14.23 -7.67
C GLU A 128 -1.60 -14.51 -6.20
N VAL A 129 -0.67 -14.16 -5.31
CA VAL A 129 -0.91 -14.29 -3.86
C VAL A 129 -2.03 -13.37 -3.41
N ILE A 130 -2.13 -12.15 -3.95
CA ILE A 130 -3.24 -11.24 -3.63
C ILE A 130 -4.57 -11.85 -4.07
N ASP A 131 -4.67 -12.39 -5.29
CA ASP A 131 -5.89 -13.01 -5.79
C ASP A 131 -6.30 -14.24 -4.96
N MET A 132 -5.33 -15.08 -4.59
CA MET A 132 -5.55 -16.21 -3.69
C MET A 132 -6.09 -15.74 -2.33
N ARG A 133 -5.52 -14.68 -1.73
CA ARG A 133 -5.96 -14.15 -0.44
C ARG A 133 -7.35 -13.52 -0.51
N ARG A 134 -7.66 -12.79 -1.59
CA ARG A 134 -9.01 -12.29 -1.85
C ARG A 134 -10.03 -13.44 -1.89
N ALA A 135 -9.73 -14.52 -2.62
CA ALA A 135 -10.62 -15.66 -2.74
C ALA A 135 -10.84 -16.40 -1.41
N ASP A 136 -9.77 -16.62 -0.64
CA ASP A 136 -9.86 -17.26 0.68
C ASP A 136 -10.65 -16.41 1.69
N ILE A 137 -10.36 -15.10 1.76
CA ILE A 137 -11.11 -14.17 2.62
C ILE A 137 -12.60 -14.14 2.23
N ALA A 138 -12.92 -14.07 0.94
CA ALA A 138 -14.30 -14.11 0.47
C ALA A 138 -15.03 -15.41 0.86
N LYS A 139 -14.35 -16.56 0.77
CA LYS A 139 -14.87 -17.85 1.20
C LYS A 139 -15.13 -17.91 2.70
N GLN A 140 -14.26 -17.31 3.52
CA GLN A 140 -14.45 -17.25 4.97
C GLN A 140 -15.60 -16.32 5.36
N LEU A 141 -15.71 -15.16 4.70
CA LEU A 141 -16.80 -14.21 4.91
C LEU A 141 -18.17 -14.79 4.54
N ALA A 142 -18.25 -15.68 3.55
CA ALA A 142 -19.48 -16.39 3.22
C ALA A 142 -19.98 -17.31 4.34
N GLN A 143 -19.09 -17.76 5.23
CA GLN A 143 -19.42 -18.61 6.37
C GLN A 143 -19.68 -17.80 7.64
N ARG A 144 -18.89 -16.73 7.85
CA ARG A 144 -18.98 -15.89 9.05
C ARG A 144 -18.51 -14.47 8.77
N GLU A 145 -19.39 -13.51 9.06
CA GLU A 145 -19.06 -12.09 8.99
C GLU A 145 -18.05 -11.68 10.07
N SER A 146 -16.99 -10.99 9.63
CA SER A 146 -15.97 -10.37 10.47
C SER A 146 -15.59 -9.01 9.87
N PRO A 147 -15.63 -7.92 10.65
CA PRO A 147 -15.22 -6.61 10.15
C PRO A 147 -13.74 -6.60 9.76
N GLU A 148 -12.88 -7.37 10.43
CA GLU A 148 -11.45 -7.47 10.10
C GLU A 148 -11.24 -8.13 8.74
N LEU A 149 -11.89 -9.26 8.47
CA LEU A 149 -11.83 -9.91 7.16
C LEU A 149 -12.44 -9.04 6.07
N ARG A 150 -13.56 -8.38 6.37
CA ARG A 150 -14.24 -7.45 5.46
C ARG A 150 -13.34 -6.24 5.14
N PHE A 151 -12.62 -5.73 6.13
CA PHE A 151 -11.61 -4.68 5.97
C PHE A 151 -10.47 -5.15 5.06
N LEU A 152 -9.90 -6.34 5.31
CA LEU A 152 -8.80 -6.88 4.49
C LEU A 152 -9.22 -7.12 3.03
N LEU A 153 -10.42 -7.66 2.80
CA LEU A 153 -10.95 -7.85 1.45
C LEU A 153 -11.06 -6.50 0.73
N GLY A 154 -11.70 -5.52 1.39
CA GLY A 154 -11.86 -4.20 0.81
C GLY A 154 -10.53 -3.46 0.59
N TYR A 155 -9.56 -3.64 1.49
CA TYR A 155 -8.21 -3.12 1.36
C TYR A 155 -7.50 -3.68 0.12
N LEU A 156 -7.53 -5.01 -0.07
CA LEU A 156 -6.94 -5.65 -1.24
C LEU A 156 -7.63 -5.17 -2.53
N GLU A 157 -8.95 -5.22 -2.60
CA GLU A 157 -9.72 -4.79 -3.79
C GLU A 157 -9.46 -3.31 -4.13
N TYR A 158 -9.44 -2.42 -3.13
CA TYR A 158 -9.23 -0.98 -3.34
C TYR A 158 -7.85 -0.68 -3.94
N HIS A 159 -6.78 -1.24 -3.37
CA HIS A 159 -5.41 -0.96 -3.83
C HIS A 159 -4.95 -1.80 -5.02
N THR A 160 -5.77 -2.75 -5.50
CA THR A 160 -5.54 -3.50 -6.74
C THR A 160 -6.40 -3.03 -7.92
N GLY A 161 -7.12 -1.91 -7.75
CA GLY A 161 -7.81 -1.21 -8.82
C GLY A 161 -9.33 -1.37 -8.82
N ASP A 162 -9.88 -2.35 -8.09
CA ASP A 162 -11.33 -2.49 -7.90
C ASP A 162 -11.83 -1.55 -6.79
N THR A 163 -11.62 -0.25 -7.03
CA THR A 163 -11.80 0.83 -6.05
C THR A 163 -13.24 0.88 -5.52
N ALA A 164 -14.22 0.65 -6.40
CA ALA A 164 -15.64 0.70 -6.04
C ALA A 164 -16.01 -0.43 -5.07
N ARG A 165 -15.68 -1.69 -5.40
CA ARG A 165 -15.96 -2.83 -4.52
C ARG A 165 -15.10 -2.80 -3.26
N GLY A 166 -13.85 -2.38 -3.39
CA GLY A 166 -12.96 -2.17 -2.26
C GLY A 166 -13.54 -1.19 -1.24
N LEU A 167 -14.01 -0.02 -1.71
CA LEU A 167 -14.63 0.98 -0.85
C LEU A 167 -15.97 0.50 -0.25
N GLU A 168 -16.76 -0.29 -0.99
CA GLU A 168 -17.98 -0.92 -0.46
C GLU A 168 -17.65 -1.86 0.70
N ASN A 169 -16.71 -2.79 0.52
CA ASN A 169 -16.29 -3.72 1.57
C ASN A 169 -15.68 -2.97 2.78
N LEU A 170 -14.83 -1.96 2.55
CA LEU A 170 -14.29 -1.14 3.64
C LEU A 170 -15.39 -0.39 4.40
N THR A 171 -16.40 0.14 3.69
CA THR A 171 -17.55 0.80 4.32
C THR A 171 -18.34 -0.19 5.17
N ARG A 172 -18.62 -1.38 4.64
CA ARG A 172 -19.31 -2.44 5.39
C ARG A 172 -18.55 -2.84 6.65
N ALA A 173 -17.23 -2.97 6.55
CA ALA A 173 -16.36 -3.24 7.69
C ALA A 173 -16.49 -2.15 8.76
N ALA A 174 -16.44 -0.87 8.35
CA ALA A 174 -16.53 0.26 9.25
C ALA A 174 -17.90 0.44 9.94
N THR A 175 -18.98 -0.05 9.32
CA THR A 175 -20.34 0.05 9.88
C THR A 175 -20.75 -1.14 10.76
N ASP A 176 -19.92 -2.19 10.85
CA ASP A 176 -20.20 -3.32 11.75
C ASP A 176 -20.14 -2.86 13.22
N PRO A 177 -21.07 -3.27 14.10
CA PRO A 177 -21.04 -2.89 15.51
C PRO A 177 -19.77 -3.28 16.28
N ARG A 178 -18.99 -4.23 15.75
CA ARG A 178 -17.72 -4.71 16.33
C ARG A 178 -16.49 -4.00 15.73
N ALA A 179 -16.69 -3.08 14.78
CA ALA A 179 -15.61 -2.40 14.08
C ALA A 179 -14.82 -1.47 15.00
N THR A 180 -13.53 -1.29 14.70
CA THR A 180 -12.72 -0.27 15.34
C THR A 180 -12.97 1.09 14.69
N SER A 181 -12.81 2.17 15.46
CA SER A 181 -12.96 3.54 14.92
C SER A 181 -11.94 3.88 13.82
N VAL A 182 -10.82 3.14 13.77
CA VAL A 182 -9.80 3.27 12.72
C VAL A 182 -10.36 2.92 11.34
N MET A 183 -11.21 1.89 11.24
CA MET A 183 -11.82 1.49 9.97
C MET A 183 -12.68 2.61 9.37
N GLY A 184 -13.46 3.29 10.21
CA GLY A 184 -14.25 4.46 9.80
C GLY A 184 -13.38 5.62 9.33
N ARG A 185 -12.37 6.01 10.12
CA ARG A 185 -11.41 7.07 9.74
C ARG A 185 -10.72 6.75 8.42
N TYR A 186 -10.34 5.50 8.20
CA TYR A 186 -9.71 5.06 6.97
C TYR A 186 -10.62 5.28 5.75
N VAL A 187 -11.89 4.86 5.84
CA VAL A 187 -12.89 5.07 4.77
C VAL A 187 -13.09 6.56 4.48
N ASP A 188 -13.14 7.40 5.51
CA ASP A 188 -13.34 8.85 5.33
C ASP A 188 -12.18 9.49 4.57
N VAL A 189 -10.93 9.09 4.87
CA VAL A 189 -9.74 9.58 4.15
C VAL A 189 -9.77 9.12 2.68
N LEU A 190 -10.12 7.87 2.41
CA LEU A 190 -10.21 7.36 1.04
C LEU A 190 -11.28 8.10 0.21
N ARG A 191 -12.44 8.38 0.80
CA ARG A 191 -13.51 9.16 0.14
C ARG A 191 -13.08 10.59 -0.16
N ALA A 192 -12.40 11.25 0.79
CA ALA A 192 -11.88 12.59 0.60
C ALA A 192 -10.86 12.63 -0.56
N ARG A 193 -10.05 11.58 -0.72
CA ARG A 193 -9.13 11.44 -1.85
C ARG A 193 -9.84 11.16 -3.18
N GLY A 194 -10.83 10.27 -3.19
CA GLY A 194 -11.66 9.98 -4.36
C GLY A 194 -12.55 11.15 -4.80
N GLY A 195 -12.64 12.21 -3.99
CA GLY A 195 -13.43 13.41 -4.22
C GLY A 195 -12.63 14.71 -4.35
N ALA A 196 -11.32 14.67 -4.65
CA ALA A 196 -10.55 15.90 -4.77
C ALA A 196 -11.08 16.79 -5.92
N PRO A 197 -11.53 18.03 -5.64
CA PRO A 197 -11.78 19.02 -6.69
C PRO A 197 -10.45 19.36 -7.39
N PRO A 198 -10.46 19.86 -8.65
CA PRO A 198 -9.24 20.28 -9.31
C PRO A 198 -8.49 21.23 -8.37
N LEU A 199 -7.19 20.97 -8.20
CA LEU A 199 -6.27 21.91 -7.55
C LEU A 199 -6.59 23.28 -8.13
N LYS A 200 -7.23 24.14 -7.34
CA LYS A 200 -7.40 25.53 -7.71
C LYS A 200 -5.98 26.05 -7.90
N GLU A 201 -5.64 26.34 -9.15
CA GLU A 201 -4.59 27.31 -9.44
C GLU A 201 -4.89 28.54 -8.57
N GLN A 202 -4.01 28.78 -7.61
CA GLN A 202 -4.01 30.02 -6.85
C GLN A 202 -2.98 30.95 -7.49
N PRO A 203 -3.23 32.27 -7.41
CA PRO A 203 -3.15 33.21 -8.54
C PRO A 203 -1.74 33.61 -8.96
#